data_AF-A0A1M6TJW8-F1
#
_entry.id   AF-A0A1M6TJW8-F1
#
_cell.length_a   1.000
_cell.length_b   1.000
_cell.length_c   1.000
_cell.angle_alpha   90.00
_cell.angle_beta   90.00
_cell.angle_gamma   90.00
#
_symmetry.space_group_name_H-M   'P 1'
#
loop_
_entity.id
_entity.type
_entity.pdbx_description
1 polymer ?
#
loop_
_entity_poly.entity_id
_entity_poly.type
_entity_poly.pdbx_seq_one_letter_code
_entity_poly.pdbx_strand_id
1 'polypeptide(L)'
;MSEVKKFLAKYFHKIDSKNSILLDVREPSESIVRPVSGAILIPFFELSKKIDCIPKDKPVYVFCSTGDRSEQVAEILADRDYDVYNVEGGLDAVPKIHYVDAKDLKCPGPIVKVDEAVKSVSVGEEVQVEATEKAFFSDVNVWCQRTGNELKSLSEKDGVIYATIVKRDVLPAPERKGFEHDKTFVVFSGDLDKAIASFIMANGAAAMGRSVTMFFTFWGVSILRRPDKVRVKKSFIGKMFGFMMPRGSKKLGLSRMNFGGIGAKMIRAVMKKNGVSSLEELIESARQKGVKFVACQMSMELMGITPEELIDGVELGGVATMLGSTEKSDLTYFI
;
A
#
# COMPACT_ATOMS: atom_id res chain seq x y z
N MET A 1 -47.32 -14.13 -18.24
CA MET A 1 -46.50 -13.92 -17.03
C MET A 1 -45.07 -13.79 -17.48
N SER A 2 -44.48 -12.62 -17.28
CA SER A 2 -43.04 -12.46 -17.39
C SER A 2 -42.36 -13.26 -16.28
N GLU A 3 -41.15 -13.75 -16.51
CA GLU A 3 -40.36 -14.43 -15.48
C GLU A 3 -39.55 -13.40 -14.68
N VAL A 4 -39.47 -13.57 -13.35
CA VAL A 4 -38.59 -12.76 -12.52
C VAL A 4 -37.14 -13.13 -12.81
N LYS A 5 -36.35 -12.15 -13.25
CA LYS A 5 -34.91 -12.36 -13.49
C LYS A 5 -34.15 -12.16 -12.18
N LYS A 6 -33.15 -13.00 -11.93
CA LYS A 6 -32.26 -12.86 -10.77
C LYS A 6 -31.08 -11.94 -11.12
N PHE A 7 -30.78 -10.98 -10.26
CA PHE A 7 -29.64 -10.10 -10.38
C PHE A 7 -28.75 -10.18 -9.13
N LEU A 8 -27.49 -10.56 -9.31
CA LEU A 8 -26.57 -10.73 -8.19
C LEU A 8 -26.19 -9.36 -7.59
N ALA A 9 -26.41 -9.16 -6.29
CA ALA A 9 -26.13 -7.91 -5.59
C ALA A 9 -24.68 -7.41 -5.74
N LYS A 10 -23.69 -8.30 -5.94
CA LYS A 10 -22.30 -7.91 -6.27
C LYS A 10 -22.16 -7.05 -7.52
N TYR A 11 -23.12 -7.08 -8.44
CA TYR A 11 -23.15 -6.27 -9.65
C TYR A 11 -24.08 -5.06 -9.55
N PHE A 12 -24.62 -4.74 -8.37
CA PHE A 12 -25.53 -3.60 -8.18
C PHE A 12 -24.96 -2.27 -8.71
N HIS A 13 -23.65 -2.06 -8.56
CA HIS A 13 -22.96 -0.88 -9.09
C HIS A 13 -22.92 -0.79 -10.63
N LYS A 14 -23.22 -1.89 -11.35
CA LYS A 14 -23.26 -1.93 -12.82
C LYS A 14 -24.64 -1.61 -13.40
N ILE A 15 -25.65 -1.43 -12.56
CA ILE A 15 -26.99 -1.07 -13.03
C ILE A 15 -26.94 0.35 -13.59
N ASP A 16 -27.25 0.49 -14.88
CA ASP A 16 -27.34 1.79 -15.54
C ASP A 16 -28.65 2.48 -15.16
N SER A 17 -28.61 3.34 -14.15
CA SER A 17 -29.78 4.05 -13.61
C SER A 17 -30.42 5.04 -14.60
N LYS A 18 -29.81 5.33 -15.75
CA LYS A 18 -30.44 6.15 -16.81
C LYS A 18 -31.38 5.32 -17.69
N ASN A 19 -31.01 4.06 -17.92
CA ASN A 19 -31.71 3.13 -18.81
C ASN A 19 -32.48 2.02 -18.08
N SER A 20 -32.58 2.12 -16.75
CA SER A 20 -33.35 1.19 -15.91
C SER A 20 -34.02 1.94 -14.76
N ILE A 21 -34.94 1.25 -14.08
CA ILE A 21 -35.63 1.75 -12.90
C ILE A 21 -35.09 1.02 -11.68
N LEU A 22 -34.65 1.77 -10.67
CA LEU A 22 -34.30 1.26 -9.36
C LEU A 22 -35.52 1.40 -8.44
N LEU A 23 -36.11 0.30 -8.01
CA LEU A 23 -37.27 0.28 -7.11
C LEU A 23 -36.86 -0.13 -5.70
N ASP A 24 -36.88 0.82 -4.79
CA ASP A 24 -36.62 0.62 -3.36
C ASP A 24 -37.94 0.32 -2.63
N VAL A 25 -38.08 -0.90 -2.13
CA VAL A 25 -39.31 -1.33 -1.42
C VAL A 25 -39.15 -1.35 0.11
N ARG A 26 -38.09 -0.71 0.62
CA ARG A 26 -37.83 -0.57 2.05
C ARG A 26 -38.73 0.49 2.68
N GLU A 27 -38.78 0.51 4.01
CA GLU A 27 -39.40 1.60 4.75
C GLU A 27 -38.59 2.89 4.60
N PRO A 28 -39.21 4.08 4.69
CA PRO A 28 -38.51 5.35 4.57
C PRO A 28 -37.33 5.50 5.55
N SER A 29 -37.47 4.97 6.76
CA SER A 29 -36.40 4.95 7.78
C SER A 29 -35.17 4.17 7.32
N GLU A 30 -35.34 3.04 6.64
CA GLU A 30 -34.24 2.22 6.10
C GLU A 30 -33.58 2.92 4.91
N SER A 31 -34.37 3.58 4.06
CA SER A 31 -33.87 4.30 2.89
C SER A 31 -33.07 5.54 3.29
N ILE A 32 -33.45 6.24 4.37
CA ILE A 32 -32.68 7.36 4.93
C ILE A 32 -31.30 6.90 5.42
N VAL A 33 -31.19 5.72 6.04
CA VAL A 33 -29.91 5.20 6.58
C VAL A 33 -28.94 4.83 5.46
N ARG A 34 -29.44 4.24 4.37
CA ARG A 34 -28.64 3.86 3.20
C ARG A 34 -29.39 4.25 1.92
N PRO A 35 -29.29 5.52 1.49
CA PRO A 35 -30.01 5.99 0.31
C PRO A 35 -29.39 5.43 -0.96
N VAL A 36 -30.23 5.11 -1.93
CA VAL A 36 -29.81 4.72 -3.29
C VAL A 36 -30.19 5.85 -4.23
N SER A 37 -29.20 6.55 -4.76
CA SER A 37 -29.43 7.70 -5.65
C SER A 37 -30.21 7.27 -6.90
N GLY A 38 -31.26 8.01 -7.24
CA GLY A 38 -32.10 7.75 -8.40
C GLY A 38 -33.12 6.62 -8.23
N ALA A 39 -33.21 6.00 -7.05
CA ALA A 39 -34.24 5.00 -6.77
C ALA A 39 -35.62 5.63 -6.50
N ILE A 40 -36.66 4.99 -6.99
CA ILE A 40 -38.05 5.27 -6.64
C ILE A 40 -38.37 4.51 -5.37
N LEU A 41 -38.71 5.22 -4.29
CA LEU A 41 -39.09 4.63 -3.02
C LEU A 41 -40.61 4.35 -2.99
N ILE A 42 -40.98 3.07 -2.94
CA ILE A 42 -42.36 2.63 -2.73
C ILE A 42 -42.33 1.52 -1.66
N PRO A 43 -42.57 1.85 -0.38
CA PRO A 43 -42.53 0.86 0.69
C PRO A 43 -43.44 -0.34 0.39
N PHE A 44 -43.01 -1.54 0.78
CA PHE A 44 -43.71 -2.79 0.47
C PHE A 44 -45.22 -2.74 0.73
N PHE A 45 -45.63 -2.23 1.90
CA PHE A 45 -47.04 -2.14 2.29
C PHE A 45 -47.85 -1.07 1.53
N GLU A 46 -47.18 -0.15 0.83
CA GLU A 46 -47.80 0.86 -0.03
C GLU A 46 -47.85 0.45 -1.51
N LEU A 47 -47.20 -0.65 -1.89
CA LEU A 47 -47.08 -1.07 -3.29
C LEU A 47 -48.44 -1.17 -3.98
N SER A 48 -49.44 -1.79 -3.34
CA SER A 48 -50.78 -1.99 -3.92
C SER A 48 -51.48 -0.68 -4.29
N LYS A 49 -51.14 0.44 -3.62
CA LYS A 49 -51.72 1.77 -3.87
C LYS A 49 -50.93 2.58 -4.89
N LYS A 50 -49.67 2.22 -5.15
CA LYS A 50 -48.70 3.02 -5.91
C LYS A 50 -48.08 2.28 -7.09
N ILE A 51 -48.52 1.06 -7.38
CA ILE A 51 -47.95 0.22 -8.44
C ILE A 51 -48.04 0.87 -9.83
N ASP A 52 -49.09 1.66 -10.07
CA ASP A 52 -49.31 2.37 -11.34
C ASP A 52 -48.34 3.55 -11.53
N CYS A 53 -47.59 3.93 -10.49
CA CYS A 53 -46.54 4.95 -10.58
C CYS A 53 -45.21 4.38 -11.08
N ILE A 54 -45.06 3.06 -11.21
CA ILE A 54 -43.83 2.42 -11.69
C ILE A 54 -43.88 2.40 -13.23
N PRO A 55 -42.93 3.03 -13.93
CA PRO A 55 -42.93 3.02 -15.39
C PRO A 55 -42.68 1.60 -15.95
N LYS A 56 -43.32 1.27 -17.07
CA LYS A 56 -43.21 -0.05 -17.74
C LYS A 56 -42.26 -0.06 -18.94
N ASP A 57 -41.69 1.08 -19.32
CA ASP A 57 -40.88 1.26 -20.53
C ASP A 57 -39.41 0.83 -20.35
N LYS A 58 -38.99 0.50 -19.13
CA LYS A 58 -37.61 0.14 -18.77
C LYS A 58 -37.57 -1.06 -17.83
N PRO A 59 -36.45 -1.81 -17.81
CA PRO A 59 -36.24 -2.88 -16.84
C PRO A 59 -36.23 -2.33 -15.41
N VAL A 60 -36.98 -2.98 -14.52
CA VAL A 60 -37.13 -2.62 -13.10
C VAL A 60 -36.26 -3.53 -12.25
N TYR A 61 -35.30 -2.96 -11.52
CA TYR A 61 -34.49 -3.65 -10.54
C TYR A 61 -35.06 -3.36 -9.15
N VAL A 62 -35.63 -4.38 -8.52
CA VAL A 62 -36.27 -4.29 -7.21
C VAL A 62 -35.30 -4.73 -6.14
N PHE A 63 -35.17 -3.94 -5.07
CA PHE A 63 -34.36 -4.30 -3.92
C PHE A 63 -35.03 -3.89 -2.61
N CYS A 64 -34.76 -4.66 -1.56
CA CYS A 64 -35.02 -4.28 -0.18
C CYS A 64 -33.73 -4.41 0.64
N SER A 65 -33.83 -4.58 1.96
CA SER A 65 -32.65 -4.75 2.83
C SER A 65 -32.00 -6.13 2.62
N THR A 66 -32.76 -7.21 2.79
CA THR A 66 -32.26 -8.61 2.79
C THR A 66 -32.62 -9.43 1.55
N GLY A 67 -33.51 -8.93 0.68
CA GLY A 67 -33.99 -9.61 -0.54
C GLY A 67 -35.41 -10.18 -0.44
N ASP A 68 -35.95 -10.41 0.76
CA ASP A 68 -37.23 -11.11 0.94
C ASP A 68 -38.43 -10.32 0.40
N ARG A 69 -38.52 -9.03 0.75
CA ARG A 69 -39.60 -8.15 0.25
C ARG A 69 -39.48 -7.91 -1.25
N SER A 70 -38.27 -7.77 -1.78
CA SER A 70 -38.07 -7.46 -3.20
C SER A 70 -38.39 -8.65 -4.10
N GLU A 71 -38.19 -9.88 -3.63
CA GLU A 71 -38.60 -11.08 -4.35
C GLU A 71 -40.12 -11.11 -4.57
N GLN A 72 -40.90 -10.91 -3.50
CA GLN A 72 -42.37 -10.85 -3.59
C GLN A 72 -42.86 -9.71 -4.50
N VAL A 73 -42.25 -8.52 -4.40
CA VAL A 73 -42.61 -7.40 -5.29
C VAL A 73 -42.25 -7.71 -6.73
N ALA A 74 -41.10 -8.35 -6.99
CA ALA A 74 -40.70 -8.71 -8.33
C ALA A 74 -41.71 -9.69 -8.97
N GLU A 75 -42.21 -10.68 -8.23
CA GLU A 75 -43.26 -11.58 -8.70
C GLU A 75 -44.55 -10.83 -9.07
N ILE A 76 -45.01 -9.94 -8.17
CA ILE A 76 -46.21 -9.10 -8.38
C ILE A 76 -46.10 -8.23 -9.65
N LEU A 77 -44.90 -7.71 -9.92
CA LEU A 77 -44.62 -6.91 -11.11
C LEU A 77 -44.52 -7.79 -12.37
N ALA A 78 -43.91 -8.97 -12.27
CA ALA A 78 -43.80 -9.90 -13.39
C ALA A 78 -45.18 -10.40 -13.87
N ASP A 79 -46.12 -10.61 -12.94
CA ASP A 79 -47.53 -10.92 -13.21
C ASP A 79 -48.28 -9.81 -13.95
N ARG A 80 -47.76 -8.58 -13.90
CA ARG A 80 -48.29 -7.39 -14.59
C ARG A 80 -47.49 -6.99 -15.81
N ASP A 81 -46.71 -7.93 -16.35
CA ASP A 81 -45.91 -7.81 -17.57
C ASP A 81 -44.79 -6.75 -17.49
N TYR A 82 -44.23 -6.50 -16.30
CA TYR A 82 -42.98 -5.72 -16.18
C TYR A 82 -41.76 -6.58 -16.56
N ASP A 83 -40.74 -5.97 -17.17
CA ASP A 83 -39.39 -6.57 -17.25
C ASP A 83 -38.68 -6.33 -15.92
N VAL A 84 -38.60 -7.34 -15.06
CA VAL A 84 -38.22 -7.17 -13.66
C VAL A 84 -37.07 -8.07 -13.24
N TYR A 85 -36.17 -7.49 -12.45
CA TYR A 85 -35.02 -8.14 -11.84
C TYR A 85 -35.13 -8.03 -10.32
N ASN A 86 -35.03 -9.14 -9.61
CA ASN A 86 -34.84 -9.15 -8.15
C ASN A 86 -33.35 -9.05 -7.83
N VAL A 87 -32.96 -8.08 -7.00
CA VAL A 87 -31.59 -8.00 -6.46
C VAL A 87 -31.44 -9.01 -5.33
N GLU A 88 -30.77 -10.13 -5.63
CA GLU A 88 -30.62 -11.25 -4.70
C GLU A 88 -29.84 -10.85 -3.44
N GLY A 89 -30.41 -11.13 -2.27
CA GLY A 89 -29.83 -10.74 -0.97
C GLY A 89 -30.02 -9.27 -0.59
N GLY A 90 -30.76 -8.50 -1.40
CA GLY A 90 -31.05 -7.09 -1.15
C GLY A 90 -29.79 -6.22 -1.10
N LEU A 91 -29.91 -5.04 -0.48
CA LEU A 91 -28.77 -4.13 -0.31
C LEU A 91 -27.72 -4.67 0.66
N ASP A 92 -28.08 -5.50 1.63
CA ASP A 92 -27.12 -6.06 2.59
C ASP A 92 -26.10 -6.97 1.91
N ALA A 93 -26.49 -7.62 0.80
CA ALA A 93 -25.59 -8.39 -0.06
C ALA A 93 -24.84 -7.53 -1.10
N VAL A 94 -25.15 -6.23 -1.23
CA VAL A 94 -24.41 -5.31 -2.10
C VAL A 94 -23.08 -4.98 -1.43
N PRO A 95 -21.92 -5.31 -2.05
CA PRO A 95 -20.61 -5.06 -1.50
C PRO A 95 -20.47 -3.61 -1.07
N LYS A 96 -20.10 -3.39 0.19
CA LYS A 96 -19.81 -2.05 0.66
C LYS A 96 -18.43 -1.68 0.15
N ILE A 97 -18.29 -0.50 -0.44
CA ILE A 97 -16.96 0.08 -0.67
C ILE A 97 -16.51 0.62 0.68
N HIS A 98 -15.51 -0.01 1.27
CA HIS A 98 -14.95 0.43 2.54
C HIS A 98 -13.81 1.40 2.27
N TYR A 99 -14.09 2.68 2.48
CA TYR A 99 -13.11 3.74 2.26
C TYR A 99 -12.25 3.97 3.51
N VAL A 100 -10.94 4.02 3.30
CA VAL A 100 -9.91 4.20 4.33
C VAL A 100 -9.12 5.46 4.00
N ASP A 101 -9.30 6.49 4.82
CA ASP A 101 -8.39 7.64 4.80
C ASP A 101 -7.13 7.33 5.61
N ALA A 102 -6.03 7.08 4.90
CA ALA A 102 -4.69 6.91 5.44
C ALA A 102 -3.76 8.07 5.07
N LYS A 103 -4.31 9.21 4.65
CA LYS A 103 -3.53 10.41 4.39
C LYS A 103 -2.88 10.91 5.68
N ASP A 104 -1.74 11.54 5.52
CA ASP A 104 -0.90 12.14 6.57
C ASP A 104 -0.33 11.18 7.61
N LEU A 105 -0.68 9.89 7.53
CA LEU A 105 -0.03 8.84 8.29
C LEU A 105 1.35 8.54 7.72
N LYS A 106 2.23 8.08 8.61
CA LYS A 106 3.58 7.61 8.31
C LYS A 106 3.70 6.15 8.65
N CYS A 107 4.60 5.45 7.97
CA CYS A 107 4.91 4.05 8.21
C CYS A 107 5.09 3.76 9.71
N PRO A 108 4.42 2.75 10.29
CA PRO A 108 3.64 1.69 9.62
C PRO A 108 2.15 2.04 9.39
N GLY A 109 1.72 3.24 9.75
CA GLY A 109 0.31 3.65 9.86
C GLY A 109 -0.58 3.31 8.68
N PRO A 110 -0.24 3.66 7.43
CA PRO A 110 -1.08 3.32 6.28
C PRO A 110 -1.36 1.83 6.15
N ILE A 111 -0.33 0.98 6.27
CA ILE A 111 -0.49 -0.47 6.15
C ILE A 111 -1.27 -1.07 7.32
N VAL A 112 -1.09 -0.54 8.54
CA VAL A 112 -1.90 -0.97 9.69
C VAL A 112 -3.38 -0.68 9.44
N LYS A 113 -3.72 0.51 8.92
CA LYS A 113 -5.11 0.82 8.55
C LYS A 113 -5.66 -0.09 7.44
N VAL A 114 -4.84 -0.44 6.45
CA VAL A 114 -5.25 -1.41 5.41
C VAL A 114 -5.57 -2.76 6.04
N ASP A 115 -4.71 -3.27 6.92
CA ASP A 115 -4.91 -4.55 7.59
C ASP A 115 -6.19 -4.57 8.45
N GLU A 116 -6.41 -3.53 9.26
CA GLU A 116 -7.62 -3.37 10.07
C GLU A 116 -8.89 -3.32 9.21
N ALA A 117 -8.86 -2.56 8.12
CA ALA A 117 -9.99 -2.45 7.20
C ALA A 117 -10.25 -3.77 6.47
N VAL A 118 -9.24 -4.41 5.90
CA VAL A 118 -9.42 -5.70 5.21
C VAL A 118 -9.90 -6.79 6.17
N LYS A 119 -9.52 -6.76 7.45
CA LYS A 119 -10.04 -7.69 8.46
C LYS A 119 -11.54 -7.48 8.74
N SER A 120 -12.05 -6.25 8.65
CA SER A 120 -13.45 -5.93 8.96
C SER A 120 -14.44 -6.20 7.82
N VAL A 121 -13.96 -6.44 6.59
CA VAL A 121 -14.81 -6.73 5.42
C VAL A 121 -14.96 -8.23 5.15
N SER A 122 -15.97 -8.62 4.38
CA SER A 122 -16.17 -10.01 3.94
C SER A 122 -15.27 -10.37 2.76
N VAL A 123 -15.00 -11.67 2.56
CA VAL A 123 -14.23 -12.14 1.39
C VAL A 123 -14.93 -11.68 0.09
N GLY A 124 -14.15 -11.12 -0.83
CA GLY A 124 -14.63 -10.56 -2.10
C GLY A 124 -15.04 -9.09 -2.04
N GLU A 125 -15.12 -8.48 -0.85
CA GLU A 125 -15.35 -7.04 -0.71
C GLU A 125 -14.09 -6.20 -1.00
N GLU A 126 -14.31 -4.94 -1.36
CA GLU A 126 -13.28 -3.98 -1.76
C GLU A 126 -13.04 -2.93 -0.68
N VAL A 127 -11.76 -2.72 -0.37
CA VAL A 127 -11.26 -1.62 0.48
C VAL A 127 -10.54 -0.62 -0.42
N GLN A 128 -11.02 0.62 -0.43
CA GLN A 128 -10.37 1.73 -1.14
C GLN A 128 -9.58 2.57 -0.14
N VAL A 129 -8.33 2.86 -0.47
CA VAL A 129 -7.39 3.52 0.44
C VAL A 129 -6.79 4.73 -0.24
N GLU A 130 -6.78 5.86 0.46
CA GLU A 130 -6.00 7.05 0.09
C GLU A 130 -4.84 7.24 1.05
N ALA A 131 -3.62 7.45 0.55
CA ALA A 131 -2.44 7.74 1.37
C ALA A 131 -1.54 8.79 0.71
N THR A 132 -0.85 9.62 1.51
CA THR A 132 0.10 10.64 1.01
C THR A 132 1.56 10.22 1.19
N GLU A 133 1.84 9.11 1.87
CA GLU A 133 3.20 8.57 2.03
C GLU A 133 3.63 7.79 0.79
N LYS A 134 4.60 8.31 0.01
CA LYS A 134 5.12 7.66 -1.22
C LYS A 134 5.46 6.15 -1.07
N ALA A 135 6.03 5.74 0.05
CA ALA A 135 6.43 4.37 0.37
C ALA A 135 5.24 3.43 0.46
N PHE A 136 4.03 3.97 0.71
CA PHE A 136 2.80 3.19 0.65
C PHE A 136 2.60 2.52 -0.71
N PHE A 137 3.06 3.14 -1.80
CA PHE A 137 2.94 2.58 -3.15
C PHE A 137 3.62 1.21 -3.26
N SER A 138 4.85 1.07 -2.76
CA SER A 138 5.54 -0.22 -2.74
C SER A 138 5.04 -1.12 -1.61
N ASP A 139 4.78 -0.54 -0.43
CA ASP A 139 4.37 -1.27 0.76
C ASP A 139 3.02 -1.98 0.60
N VAL A 140 2.02 -1.35 -0.04
CA VAL A 140 0.68 -1.96 -0.22
C VAL A 140 0.73 -3.14 -1.19
N ASN A 141 1.56 -3.05 -2.22
CA ASN A 141 1.79 -4.15 -3.15
C ASN A 141 2.45 -5.35 -2.44
N VAL A 142 3.50 -5.10 -1.66
CA VAL A 142 4.15 -6.15 -0.87
C VAL A 142 3.16 -6.74 0.14
N TRP A 143 2.41 -5.90 0.84
CA TRP A 143 1.43 -6.36 1.83
C TRP A 143 0.34 -7.26 1.20
N CYS A 144 -0.20 -6.89 0.03
CA CYS A 144 -1.19 -7.71 -0.68
C CYS A 144 -0.60 -9.08 -1.06
N GLN A 145 0.59 -9.10 -1.67
CA GLN A 145 1.29 -10.34 -2.02
C GLN A 145 1.51 -11.26 -0.82
N ARG A 146 1.76 -10.69 0.36
CA ARG A 146 2.07 -11.45 1.59
C ARG A 146 0.85 -11.95 2.31
N THR A 147 -0.20 -11.14 2.34
CA THR A 147 -1.46 -11.51 2.99
C THR A 147 -2.36 -12.35 2.10
N GLY A 148 -2.02 -12.52 0.81
CA GLY A 148 -2.83 -13.25 -0.16
C GLY A 148 -4.02 -12.43 -0.68
N ASN A 149 -4.16 -11.18 -0.25
CA ASN A 149 -5.17 -10.26 -0.77
C ASN A 149 -4.78 -9.77 -2.16
N GLU A 150 -5.76 -9.37 -2.95
CA GLU A 150 -5.52 -8.87 -4.30
C GLU A 150 -5.44 -7.35 -4.30
N LEU A 151 -4.36 -6.82 -4.89
CA LEU A 151 -4.27 -5.41 -5.25
C LEU A 151 -4.92 -5.19 -6.61
N LYS A 152 -6.20 -4.78 -6.62
CA LYS A 152 -7.02 -4.61 -7.83
C LYS A 152 -6.59 -3.36 -8.63
N SER A 153 -6.24 -2.28 -7.94
CA SER A 153 -5.72 -1.07 -8.59
C SER A 153 -4.77 -0.32 -7.67
N LEU A 154 -3.80 0.36 -8.28
CA LEU A 154 -2.86 1.24 -7.61
C LEU A 154 -2.49 2.37 -8.57
N SER A 155 -2.63 3.61 -8.11
CA SER A 155 -2.29 4.81 -8.89
C SER A 155 -1.87 5.96 -7.98
N GLU A 156 -1.16 6.94 -8.54
CA GLU A 156 -0.81 8.18 -7.85
C GLU A 156 -1.32 9.36 -8.67
N LYS A 157 -2.03 10.29 -8.02
CA LYS A 157 -2.50 11.53 -8.63
C LYS A 157 -2.41 12.67 -7.61
N ASP A 158 -1.84 13.80 -8.03
CA ASP A 158 -1.71 15.01 -7.21
C ASP A 158 -1.05 14.77 -5.83
N GLY A 159 -0.12 13.81 -5.75
CA GLY A 159 0.58 13.43 -4.52
C GLY A 159 -0.22 12.55 -3.56
N VAL A 160 -1.38 12.05 -3.98
CA VAL A 160 -2.19 11.07 -3.27
C VAL A 160 -2.13 9.73 -4.00
N ILE A 161 -1.85 8.67 -3.25
CA ILE A 161 -1.85 7.30 -3.72
C ILE A 161 -3.23 6.70 -3.45
N TYR A 162 -3.82 6.12 -4.49
CA TYR A 162 -5.11 5.45 -4.47
C TYR A 162 -4.88 3.95 -4.68
N ALA A 163 -5.27 3.14 -3.71
CA ALA A 163 -5.20 1.68 -3.80
C ALA A 163 -6.59 1.06 -3.60
N THR A 164 -6.94 0.06 -4.41
CA THR A 164 -8.12 -0.79 -4.18
C THR A 164 -7.66 -2.20 -3.90
N ILE A 165 -8.01 -2.72 -2.72
CA ILE A 165 -7.67 -4.07 -2.26
C ILE A 165 -8.95 -4.90 -2.20
N VAL A 166 -8.93 -6.10 -2.76
CA VAL A 166 -10.01 -7.08 -2.63
C VAL A 166 -9.60 -8.10 -1.58
N LYS A 167 -10.44 -8.31 -0.55
CA LYS A 167 -10.21 -9.38 0.41
C LYS A 167 -10.34 -10.73 -0.27
N ARG A 168 -9.33 -11.58 -0.15
CA ARG A 168 -9.37 -12.95 -0.67
C ARG A 168 -9.47 -13.94 0.49
N ASP A 169 -10.01 -15.11 0.20
CA ASP A 169 -10.01 -16.22 1.16
C ASP A 169 -8.59 -16.75 1.21
N VAL A 170 -7.90 -16.48 2.32
CA VAL A 170 -6.50 -16.85 2.49
C VAL A 170 -6.47 -18.32 2.88
N LEU A 171 -6.37 -19.20 1.87
CA LEU A 171 -5.80 -20.53 2.11
C LEU A 171 -4.42 -20.35 2.74
N PRO A 172 -4.00 -21.22 3.69
CA PRO A 172 -2.75 -21.07 4.42
C PRO A 172 -1.61 -20.75 3.46
N ALA A 173 -0.79 -19.75 3.84
CA ALA A 173 0.26 -19.19 3.00
C ALA A 173 0.97 -20.30 2.22
N PRO A 174 1.10 -20.18 0.88
CA PRO A 174 1.63 -21.25 0.06
C PRO A 174 2.95 -21.74 0.65
N GLU A 175 3.07 -23.06 0.83
CA GLU A 175 4.33 -23.69 1.26
C GLU A 175 5.47 -23.12 0.41
N ARG A 176 6.48 -22.58 1.11
CA ARG A 176 7.60 -21.88 0.48
C ARG A 176 8.24 -22.78 -0.57
N LYS A 177 8.23 -22.35 -1.84
CA LYS A 177 9.11 -22.93 -2.86
C LYS A 177 10.56 -22.53 -2.58
N GLY A 178 11.19 -23.19 -1.61
CA GLY A 178 12.56 -22.93 -1.19
C GLY A 178 12.75 -21.54 -0.56
N PHE A 179 13.84 -21.37 0.17
CA PHE A 179 14.31 -20.02 0.47
C PHE A 179 15.00 -19.51 -0.80
N GLU A 180 14.61 -18.33 -1.30
CA GLU A 180 15.54 -17.55 -2.10
C GLU A 180 16.75 -17.31 -1.19
N HIS A 181 17.96 -17.63 -1.61
CA HIS A 181 19.15 -17.46 -0.76
C HIS A 181 19.59 -15.99 -0.69
N ASP A 182 18.62 -15.09 -0.66
CA ASP A 182 18.78 -13.66 -0.64
C ASP A 182 19.32 -13.23 0.73
N LYS A 183 19.94 -12.06 0.77
CA LYS A 183 20.49 -11.47 1.99
C LYS A 183 19.88 -10.09 2.19
N THR A 184 19.38 -9.82 3.40
CA THR A 184 18.90 -8.49 3.75
C THR A 184 19.79 -7.86 4.82
N PHE A 185 20.17 -6.60 4.61
CA PHE A 185 20.89 -5.78 5.57
C PHE A 185 20.02 -4.60 5.97
N VAL A 186 19.59 -4.55 7.24
CA VAL A 186 18.95 -3.38 7.84
C VAL A 186 20.05 -2.49 8.40
N VAL A 187 20.43 -1.46 7.64
CA VAL A 187 21.50 -0.51 7.98
C VAL A 187 20.88 0.66 8.74
N PHE A 188 20.91 0.55 10.07
CA PHE A 188 20.44 1.58 11.00
C PHE A 188 21.57 2.56 11.36
N SER A 189 22.79 2.06 11.55
CA SER A 189 23.94 2.84 11.96
C SER A 189 24.48 3.75 10.83
N GLY A 190 24.88 4.98 11.19
CA GLY A 190 25.53 5.95 10.29
C GLY A 190 27.05 6.06 10.51
N ASP A 191 27.65 5.12 11.23
CA ASP A 191 29.08 5.12 11.53
C ASP A 191 29.90 4.56 10.35
N LEU A 192 31.06 5.15 10.08
CA LEU A 192 31.93 4.83 8.95
C LEU A 192 32.36 3.35 8.94
N ASP A 193 32.84 2.84 10.07
CA ASP A 193 33.33 1.47 10.25
C ASP A 193 32.20 0.44 10.07
N LYS A 194 31.02 0.70 10.62
CA LYS A 194 29.85 -0.16 10.45
C LYS A 194 29.36 -0.14 9.01
N ALA A 195 29.33 1.03 8.37
CA ALA A 195 28.97 1.15 6.95
C ALA A 195 29.95 0.37 6.07
N ILE A 196 31.27 0.49 6.31
CA ILE A 196 32.28 -0.30 5.60
C ILE A 196 32.02 -1.80 5.77
N ALA A 197 31.79 -2.27 7.00
CA ALA A 197 31.49 -3.68 7.25
C ALA A 197 30.23 -4.15 6.51
N SER A 198 29.13 -3.38 6.54
CA SER A 198 27.90 -3.67 5.81
C SER A 198 28.14 -3.84 4.31
N PHE A 199 28.88 -2.93 3.69
CA PHE A 199 29.13 -2.98 2.25
C PHE A 199 30.16 -4.05 1.86
N ILE A 200 31.12 -4.40 2.72
CA ILE A 200 32.01 -5.54 2.50
C ILE A 200 31.19 -6.84 2.47
N MET A 201 30.32 -7.04 3.47
CA MET A 201 29.47 -8.23 3.55
C MET A 201 28.48 -8.30 2.38
N ALA A 202 27.85 -7.18 2.02
CA ALA A 202 26.92 -7.11 0.90
C ALA A 202 27.62 -7.43 -0.44
N ASN A 203 28.81 -6.87 -0.68
CA ASN A 203 29.60 -7.18 -1.88
C ASN A 203 30.04 -8.64 -1.92
N GLY A 204 30.41 -9.22 -0.77
CA GLY A 204 30.74 -10.65 -0.65
C GLY A 204 29.55 -11.54 -0.99
N ALA A 205 28.38 -11.25 -0.41
CA ALA A 205 27.15 -11.97 -0.70
C ALA A 205 26.77 -11.89 -2.19
N ALA A 206 26.83 -10.69 -2.79
CA ALA A 206 26.55 -10.50 -4.21
C ALA A 206 27.56 -11.24 -5.11
N ALA A 207 28.85 -11.23 -4.76
CA ALA A 207 29.87 -11.98 -5.48
C ALA A 207 29.68 -13.51 -5.39
N MET A 208 29.01 -14.01 -4.35
CA MET A 208 28.59 -15.41 -4.21
C MET A 208 27.25 -15.71 -4.91
N GLY A 209 26.79 -14.82 -5.79
CA GLY A 209 25.56 -15.01 -6.59
C GLY A 209 24.27 -14.87 -5.79
N ARG A 210 24.29 -14.20 -4.63
CA ARG A 210 23.08 -13.95 -3.84
C ARG A 210 22.47 -12.60 -4.22
N SER A 211 21.14 -12.51 -4.30
CA SER A 211 20.47 -11.22 -4.37
C SER A 211 20.59 -10.54 -3.02
N VAL A 212 20.94 -9.26 -3.01
CA VAL A 212 21.16 -8.51 -1.78
C VAL A 212 20.28 -7.27 -1.76
N THR A 213 19.54 -7.09 -0.65
CA THR A 213 18.81 -5.87 -0.35
C THR A 213 19.41 -5.19 0.87
N MET A 214 19.76 -3.91 0.74
CA MET A 214 20.21 -3.07 1.85
C MET A 214 19.14 -2.01 2.13
N PHE A 215 18.48 -2.11 3.27
CA PHE A 215 17.47 -1.17 3.76
C PHE A 215 18.12 -0.18 4.73
N PHE A 216 18.21 1.08 4.33
CA PHE A 216 18.83 2.16 5.10
C PHE A 216 17.76 2.92 5.87
N THR A 217 17.90 2.93 7.20
CA THR A 217 16.95 3.57 8.11
C THR A 217 17.68 4.41 9.14
N PHE A 218 16.99 5.35 9.77
CA PHE A 218 17.58 6.31 10.72
C PHE A 218 18.90 6.89 10.21
N TRP A 219 19.99 6.72 10.96
CA TRP A 219 21.30 7.32 10.69
C TRP A 219 21.93 6.76 9.40
N GLY A 220 21.61 5.51 9.06
CA GLY A 220 22.07 4.83 7.85
C GLY A 220 21.67 5.53 6.56
N VAL A 221 20.54 6.24 6.54
CA VAL A 221 20.09 7.03 5.38
C VAL A 221 21.14 8.07 4.95
N SER A 222 21.94 8.59 5.90
CA SER A 222 22.98 9.57 5.60
C SER A 222 24.12 9.02 4.75
N ILE A 223 24.31 7.70 4.74
CA ILE A 223 25.30 7.01 3.90
C ILE A 223 24.94 7.19 2.41
N LEU A 224 23.65 7.18 2.08
CA LEU A 224 23.12 7.27 0.72
C LEU A 224 23.04 8.71 0.18
N ARG A 225 23.35 9.73 1.00
CA ARG A 225 23.30 11.13 0.55
C ARG A 225 24.41 11.42 -0.45
N ARG A 226 24.08 12.20 -1.48
CA ARG A 226 25.06 12.77 -2.41
C ARG A 226 26.08 13.62 -1.63
N PRO A 227 27.36 13.60 -2.04
CA PRO A 227 28.36 14.47 -1.44
C PRO A 227 28.14 15.95 -1.79
N ASP A 228 27.58 16.22 -2.96
CA ASP A 228 27.32 17.57 -3.47
C ASP A 228 26.05 18.17 -2.88
N LYS A 229 26.04 19.49 -2.70
CA LYS A 229 24.86 20.21 -2.20
C LYS A 229 23.80 20.30 -3.30
N VAL A 230 22.64 19.72 -3.05
CA VAL A 230 21.45 19.87 -3.90
C VAL A 230 20.54 20.96 -3.34
N ARG A 231 20.04 21.85 -4.20
CA ARG A 231 19.07 22.88 -3.79
C ARG A 231 17.68 22.27 -3.72
N VAL A 232 17.14 22.16 -2.51
CA VAL A 232 15.79 21.60 -2.25
C VAL A 232 15.04 22.47 -1.25
N LYS A 233 13.71 22.49 -1.36
CA LYS A 233 12.84 23.18 -0.39
C LYS A 233 12.67 22.31 0.85
N LYS A 234 12.92 22.86 2.03
CA LYS A 234 12.81 22.18 3.32
C LYS A 234 12.17 23.08 4.36
N SER A 235 11.50 22.46 5.33
CA SER A 235 11.06 23.13 6.56
C SER A 235 12.25 23.63 7.37
N PHE A 236 12.01 24.54 8.33
CA PHE A 236 13.06 25.07 9.20
C PHE A 236 13.83 23.95 9.94
N ILE A 237 13.09 23.01 10.55
CA ILE A 237 13.66 21.84 11.24
C ILE A 237 14.44 20.95 10.26
N GLY A 238 13.91 20.71 9.05
CA GLY A 238 14.61 19.92 8.04
C GLY A 238 15.92 20.56 7.56
N LYS A 239 16.01 21.89 7.52
CA LYS A 239 17.27 22.60 7.23
C LYS A 239 18.30 22.40 8.34
N MET A 240 17.86 22.43 9.61
CA MET A 240 18.72 22.22 10.77
C MET A 240 19.30 20.80 10.78
N PHE A 241 18.46 19.77 10.67
CA PHE A 241 18.93 18.38 10.57
C PHE A 241 19.81 18.17 9.34
N GLY A 242 19.44 18.73 8.18
CA GLY A 242 20.25 18.64 6.96
C GLY A 242 21.64 19.28 7.05
N PHE A 243 21.87 20.19 8.01
CA PHE A 243 23.19 20.77 8.33
C PHE A 243 23.96 19.92 9.35
N MET A 244 23.28 19.43 10.39
CA MET A 244 23.90 18.64 11.47
C MET A 244 24.30 17.23 11.01
N MET A 245 23.50 16.63 10.13
CA MET A 245 23.70 15.26 9.65
C MET A 245 24.83 15.16 8.62
N PRO A 246 25.67 14.10 8.68
CA PRO A 246 26.67 13.82 7.66
C PRO A 246 26.09 13.80 6.24
N ARG A 247 26.89 14.27 5.28
CA ARG A 247 26.53 14.26 3.85
C ARG A 247 27.37 13.23 3.12
N GLY A 248 26.80 12.04 2.99
CA GLY A 248 27.40 10.90 2.31
C GLY A 248 28.54 10.26 3.10
N SER A 249 29.04 9.18 2.51
CA SER A 249 30.10 8.31 3.04
C SER A 249 31.37 9.04 3.48
N LYS A 250 31.76 10.13 2.81
CA LYS A 250 32.99 10.90 3.12
C LYS A 250 32.94 11.69 4.42
N LYS A 251 31.74 11.94 4.97
CA LYS A 251 31.54 12.76 6.18
C LYS A 251 31.17 11.95 7.41
N LEU A 252 31.10 10.63 7.29
CA LEU A 252 30.82 9.74 8.41
C LEU A 252 32.00 9.72 9.41
N GLY A 253 31.66 9.73 10.70
CA GLY A 253 32.62 9.51 11.77
C GLY A 253 32.74 8.04 12.12
N LEU A 254 33.79 7.66 12.85
CA LEU A 254 33.90 6.32 13.42
C LEU A 254 32.97 6.12 14.62
N SER A 255 32.47 4.90 14.80
CA SER A 255 31.65 4.51 15.96
C SER A 255 32.41 4.62 17.29
N ARG A 256 33.74 4.42 17.24
CA ARG A 256 34.66 4.53 18.37
C ARG A 256 35.96 5.18 17.91
N MET A 257 36.67 5.84 18.83
CA MET A 257 37.97 6.49 18.54
C MET A 257 37.90 7.53 17.41
N ASN A 258 36.77 8.23 17.25
CA ASN A 258 36.62 9.22 16.18
C ASN A 258 37.52 10.45 16.38
N PHE A 259 37.77 10.87 17.62
CA PHE A 259 38.60 12.03 17.98
C PHE A 259 38.33 13.27 17.10
N GLY A 260 37.06 13.68 16.99
CA GLY A 260 36.66 14.81 16.15
C GLY A 260 36.87 14.61 14.64
N GLY A 261 36.98 13.36 14.17
CA GLY A 261 37.19 12.99 12.76
C GLY A 261 38.64 12.60 12.42
N ILE A 262 39.59 12.71 13.36
CA ILE A 262 40.97 12.26 13.16
C ILE A 262 41.01 10.74 12.96
N GLY A 263 40.25 9.99 13.76
CA GLY A 263 40.16 8.53 13.64
C GLY A 263 39.65 8.09 12.26
N ALA A 264 38.63 8.76 11.73
CA ALA A 264 38.09 8.49 10.40
C ALA A 264 39.11 8.71 9.27
N LYS A 265 39.99 9.73 9.39
CA LYS A 265 41.09 9.94 8.44
C LYS A 265 42.16 8.85 8.59
N MET A 266 42.51 8.50 9.81
CA MET A 266 43.53 7.48 10.12
C MET A 266 43.11 6.12 9.57
N ILE A 267 41.90 5.65 9.86
CA ILE A 267 41.43 4.34 9.39
C ILE A 267 41.38 4.28 7.85
N ARG A 268 40.92 5.35 7.18
CA ARG A 268 40.90 5.42 5.71
C ARG A 268 42.31 5.36 5.12
N ALA A 269 43.29 5.99 5.76
CA ALA A 269 44.69 5.90 5.33
C ALA A 269 45.26 4.49 5.51
N VAL A 270 44.97 3.84 6.65
CA VAL A 270 45.37 2.45 6.92
C VAL A 270 44.73 1.49 5.91
N MET A 271 43.43 1.62 5.66
CA MET A 271 42.70 0.83 4.66
C MET A 271 43.34 0.95 3.28
N LYS A 272 43.56 2.19 2.81
CA LYS A 272 44.20 2.46 1.51
C LYS A 272 45.60 1.83 1.41
N LYS A 273 46.41 1.93 2.47
CA LYS A 273 47.75 1.33 2.52
C LYS A 273 47.71 -0.20 2.43
N ASN A 274 46.67 -0.83 2.96
CA ASN A 274 46.49 -2.29 2.96
C ASN A 274 45.62 -2.79 1.80
N GLY A 275 45.36 -1.95 0.78
CA GLY A 275 44.58 -2.36 -0.40
C GLY A 275 43.09 -2.59 -0.14
N VAL A 276 42.55 -2.11 0.98
CA VAL A 276 41.11 -2.18 1.26
C VAL A 276 40.42 -1.01 0.56
N SER A 277 39.41 -1.31 -0.26
CA SER A 277 38.62 -0.30 -0.95
C SER A 277 37.97 0.68 0.02
N SER A 278 37.86 1.93 -0.42
CA SER A 278 37.10 2.96 0.28
C SER A 278 35.60 2.63 0.33
N LEU A 279 34.87 3.22 1.29
CA LEU A 279 33.42 3.05 1.37
C LEU A 279 32.72 3.47 0.07
N GLU A 280 33.22 4.52 -0.59
CA GLU A 280 32.71 5.01 -1.86
C GLU A 280 32.83 3.97 -2.99
N GLU A 281 34.00 3.32 -3.10
CA GLU A 281 34.23 2.24 -4.07
C GLU A 281 33.38 1.01 -3.75
N LEU A 282 33.18 0.69 -2.47
CA LEU A 282 32.35 -0.42 -2.03
C LEU A 282 30.86 -0.19 -2.36
N ILE A 283 30.36 1.04 -2.17
CA ILE A 283 28.99 1.43 -2.57
C ILE A 283 28.81 1.26 -4.07
N GLU A 284 29.75 1.77 -4.87
CA GLU A 284 29.65 1.67 -6.33
C GLU A 284 29.77 0.23 -6.81
N SER A 285 30.64 -0.57 -6.22
CA SER A 285 30.76 -2.00 -6.54
C SER A 285 29.48 -2.77 -6.21
N ALA A 286 28.84 -2.47 -5.08
CA ALA A 286 27.56 -3.07 -4.72
C ALA A 286 26.48 -2.70 -5.73
N ARG A 287 26.41 -1.42 -6.12
CA ARG A 287 25.45 -0.94 -7.13
C ARG A 287 25.64 -1.64 -8.47
N GLN A 288 26.89 -1.79 -8.94
CA GLN A 288 27.21 -2.47 -10.20
C GLN A 288 26.86 -3.97 -10.17
N LYS A 289 26.90 -4.60 -9.00
CA LYS A 289 26.47 -6.00 -8.80
C LYS A 289 24.95 -6.15 -8.64
N GLY A 290 24.19 -5.08 -8.79
CA GLY A 290 22.73 -5.11 -8.65
C GLY A 290 22.23 -5.21 -7.21
N VAL A 291 23.06 -4.84 -6.22
CA VAL A 291 22.59 -4.74 -4.83
C VAL A 291 21.51 -3.66 -4.76
N LYS A 292 20.34 -4.03 -4.24
CA LYS A 292 19.19 -3.14 -4.13
C LYS A 292 19.33 -2.23 -2.91
N PHE A 293 19.32 -0.92 -3.12
CA PHE A 293 19.33 0.06 -2.03
C PHE A 293 17.93 0.61 -1.81
N VAL A 294 17.42 0.49 -0.58
CA VAL A 294 16.12 1.01 -0.19
C VAL A 294 16.31 2.02 0.94
N ALA A 295 15.84 3.25 0.77
CA ALA A 295 15.83 4.26 1.83
C ALA A 295 14.47 4.29 2.52
N CYS A 296 14.50 4.25 3.85
CA CYS A 296 13.30 4.38 4.68
C CYS A 296 12.73 5.80 4.57
N GLN A 297 11.54 5.93 3.96
CA GLN A 297 10.93 7.24 3.76
C GLN A 297 10.65 7.98 5.07
N MET A 298 10.06 7.30 6.06
CA MET A 298 9.79 7.91 7.37
C MET A 298 11.07 8.51 7.98
N SER A 299 12.19 7.77 7.91
CA SER A 299 13.47 8.27 8.41
C SER A 299 13.97 9.49 7.64
N MET A 300 13.83 9.49 6.31
CA MET A 300 14.17 10.63 5.47
C MET A 300 13.37 11.88 5.84
N GLU A 301 12.06 11.75 6.01
CA GLU A 301 11.18 12.85 6.36
C GLU A 301 11.53 13.44 7.73
N LEU A 302 11.73 12.58 8.73
CA LEU A 302 12.14 12.99 10.09
C LEU A 302 13.48 13.76 10.08
N MET A 303 14.42 13.34 9.23
CA MET A 303 15.74 13.98 9.09
C MET A 303 15.75 15.12 8.07
N GLY A 304 14.62 15.42 7.44
CA GLY A 304 14.50 16.44 6.40
C GLY A 304 15.40 16.18 5.19
N ILE A 305 15.58 14.91 4.79
CA ILE A 305 16.30 14.50 3.59
C ILE A 305 15.28 14.27 2.48
N THR A 306 15.51 14.86 1.30
CA THR A 306 14.65 14.64 0.14
C THR A 306 15.23 13.60 -0.82
N PRO A 307 14.42 12.93 -1.66
CA PRO A 307 14.91 11.92 -2.61
C PRO A 307 15.99 12.45 -3.56
N GLU A 308 15.91 13.73 -3.94
CA GLU A 308 16.88 14.39 -4.83
C GLU A 308 18.27 14.52 -4.20
N GLU A 309 18.37 14.43 -2.87
CA GLU A 309 19.64 14.42 -2.14
C GLU A 309 20.28 13.03 -2.07
N LEU A 310 19.63 11.96 -2.53
CA LEU A 310 20.16 10.60 -2.51
C LEU A 310 20.92 10.28 -3.80
N ILE A 311 21.90 9.39 -3.70
CA ILE A 311 22.59 8.81 -4.86
C ILE A 311 21.60 8.10 -5.79
N ASP A 312 21.96 7.97 -7.07
CA ASP A 312 21.08 7.36 -8.07
C ASP A 312 20.82 5.87 -7.79
N GLY A 313 19.62 5.40 -8.15
CA GLY A 313 19.22 4.00 -8.01
C GLY A 313 18.75 3.59 -6.61
N VAL A 314 18.49 4.55 -5.72
CA VAL A 314 17.88 4.28 -4.42
C VAL A 314 16.36 4.26 -4.55
N GLU A 315 15.74 3.15 -4.14
CA GLU A 315 14.29 3.03 -4.02
C GLU A 315 13.81 3.57 -2.67
N LEU A 316 12.58 4.07 -2.61
CA LEU A 316 11.92 4.43 -1.35
C LEU A 316 11.06 3.26 -0.88
N GLY A 317 11.08 2.97 0.42
CA GLY A 317 10.25 1.92 0.99
C GLY A 317 9.93 2.16 2.46
N GLY A 318 8.86 1.53 2.93
CA GLY A 318 8.47 1.52 4.33
C GLY A 318 8.76 0.18 4.98
N VAL A 319 8.10 -0.08 6.11
CA VAL A 319 8.31 -1.29 6.90
C VAL A 319 7.85 -2.54 6.13
N ALA A 320 6.79 -2.44 5.31
CA ALA A 320 6.29 -3.62 4.60
C ALA A 320 7.26 -4.02 3.48
N THR A 321 7.84 -3.06 2.76
CA THR A 321 8.92 -3.31 1.79
C THR A 321 10.14 -3.97 2.46
N MET A 322 10.53 -3.49 3.64
CA MET A 322 11.63 -4.09 4.42
C MET A 322 11.30 -5.53 4.82
N LEU A 323 10.16 -5.76 5.47
CA LEU A 323 9.75 -7.10 5.93
C LEU A 323 9.62 -8.08 4.76
N GLY A 324 9.01 -7.65 3.64
CA GLY A 324 8.89 -8.47 2.45
C GLY A 324 10.23 -8.90 1.83
N SER A 325 11.30 -8.12 2.04
CA SER A 325 12.66 -8.47 1.63
C SER A 325 13.30 -9.46 2.62
N THR A 326 13.09 -9.27 3.93
CA THR A 326 13.61 -10.16 4.97
C THR A 326 13.01 -11.56 4.91
N GLU A 327 11.72 -11.70 4.58
CA GLU A 327 11.08 -13.02 4.48
C GLU A 327 11.57 -13.86 3.29
N LYS A 328 12.05 -13.20 2.23
CA LYS A 328 12.72 -13.86 1.11
C LYS A 328 14.17 -14.21 1.43
N SER A 329 14.77 -13.57 2.42
CA SER A 329 16.16 -13.79 2.79
C SER A 329 16.27 -14.98 3.73
N ASP A 330 17.27 -15.82 3.51
CA ASP A 330 17.65 -16.87 4.47
C ASP A 330 18.48 -16.31 5.65
N LEU A 331 18.95 -15.06 5.54
CA LEU A 331 19.70 -14.36 6.57
C LEU A 331 19.47 -12.85 6.52
N THR A 332 19.19 -12.25 7.68
CA THR A 332 19.02 -10.80 7.86
C THR A 332 19.98 -10.28 8.92
N TYR A 333 20.71 -9.21 8.59
CA TYR A 333 21.60 -8.50 9.54
C TYR A 333 21.00 -7.15 9.91
N PHE A 334 21.02 -6.80 11.21
CA PHE A 334 20.72 -5.45 11.69
C PHE A 334 22.02 -4.79 12.14
N ILE A 335 22.39 -3.65 11.53
CA ILE A 335 23.71 -3.04 11.65
C ILE A 335 23.65 -1.58 12.05
#